data_AF-W2R7V9-F1
#
_entry.id   AF-W2R7V9-F1
#
_cell.length_a   1.000
_cell.length_b   1.000
_cell.length_c   1.000
_cell.angle_alpha   90.00
_cell.angle_beta   90.00
_cell.angle_gamma   90.00
#
_symmetry.space_group_name_H-M   'P 1'
#
loop_
_entity.id
_entity.type
_entity.pdbx_description
1 polymer ?
#
loop_
_entity_poly.entity_id
_entity_poly.type
_entity_poly.pdbx_seq_one_letter_code
_entity_poly.pdbx_strand_id
1 'polypeptide(L)'
;MSDNKEIPSEYRISEKWDKCLENFTLYFGAGLVAGGLTSLVLARSGAGRGLVTGLGAGAGAGSSWTTCQLAFSGNTKAQQALNKTDKAVGDFKEKISGSN
;
A
#
# COMPACT_ATOMS: atom_id res chain seq x y z
N MET A 1 -9.97 15.56 24.62
CA MET A 1 -10.54 16.69 23.87
C MET A 1 -9.42 17.37 23.12
N SER A 2 -9.44 17.32 21.78
CA SER A 2 -8.70 18.24 20.92
C SER A 2 -9.65 18.64 19.79
N ASP A 3 -10.07 19.89 19.92
CA ASP A 3 -10.69 20.80 18.97
C ASP A 3 -11.44 20.20 17.78
N ASN A 4 -12.77 20.30 17.91
CA ASN A 4 -13.75 20.30 16.84
C ASN A 4 -13.53 21.55 15.94
N LYS A 5 -12.42 21.60 15.22
CA LYS A 5 -12.33 22.41 14.01
C LYS A 5 -12.91 21.52 12.93
N GLU A 6 -14.16 21.76 12.54
CA GLU A 6 -14.82 21.10 11.41
C GLU A 6 -13.86 21.12 10.22
N ILE A 7 -13.10 20.03 10.05
CA ILE A 7 -12.23 19.88 8.90
C ILE A 7 -13.21 19.84 7.73
N PRO A 8 -13.13 20.76 6.76
CA PRO A 8 -14.07 20.80 5.65
C PRO A 8 -14.19 19.39 5.06
N SER A 9 -15.39 18.96 4.68
CA SER A 9 -15.64 17.61 4.15
C SER A 9 -14.65 17.19 3.05
N GLU A 10 -14.15 18.18 2.30
CA GLU A 10 -13.05 18.11 1.33
C GLU A 10 -11.79 17.42 1.88
N TYR A 11 -11.32 17.78 3.09
CA TYR A 11 -10.10 17.24 3.69
C TYR A 11 -10.25 15.81 4.19
N ARG A 12 -11.47 15.38 4.55
CA ARG A 12 -11.72 13.97 4.93
C ARG A 12 -11.56 13.02 3.74
N ILE A 13 -11.70 13.52 2.52
CA ILE A 13 -11.46 12.76 1.30
C ILE A 13 -9.95 12.67 1.03
N SER A 14 -9.23 13.78 1.17
CA SER A 14 -7.76 13.79 1.05
C SER A 14 -7.10 12.81 2.02
N GLU A 15 -7.52 12.80 3.28
CA GLU A 15 -6.93 11.90 4.30
C GLU A 15 -7.19 10.41 4.00
N LYS A 16 -8.33 10.08 3.37
CA LYS A 16 -8.61 8.72 2.90
C LYS A 16 -7.74 8.35 1.72
N TRP A 17 -7.52 9.29 0.79
CA TRP A 17 -6.67 9.09 -0.36
C TRP A 17 -5.21 8.87 0.02
N ASP A 18 -4.68 9.64 0.98
CA ASP A 18 -3.30 9.47 1.46
C ASP A 18 -3.08 8.05 2.03
N LYS A 19 -3.98 7.58 2.90
CA LYS A 19 -3.92 6.22 3.45
C LYS A 19 -3.99 5.14 2.37
N CYS A 20 -4.81 5.36 1.34
CA CYS A 20 -4.90 4.44 0.20
C CYS A 20 -3.62 4.44 -0.64
N LEU A 21 -3.01 5.61 -0.86
CA LEU A 21 -1.77 5.76 -1.62
C LEU A 21 -0.58 5.12 -0.91
N GLU A 22 -0.49 5.27 0.41
CA GLU A 22 0.51 4.59 1.22
C GLU A 22 0.37 3.07 1.16
N ASN A 23 -0.86 2.57 1.31
CA ASN A 23 -1.14 1.14 1.18
C ASN A 23 -0.82 0.63 -0.24
N PHE A 24 -1.22 1.36 -1.28
CA PHE A 24 -0.86 1.03 -2.65
C PHE A 24 0.65 0.95 -2.84
N THR A 25 1.39 1.95 -2.35
CA THR A 25 2.84 2.02 -2.50
C THR A 25 3.51 0.85 -1.79
N LEU A 26 3.04 0.49 -0.59
CA LEU A 26 3.55 -0.68 0.13
C LEU A 26 3.26 -1.98 -0.59
N TYR A 27 2.02 -2.23 -1.01
CA TYR A 27 1.65 -3.50 -1.62
C TYR A 27 2.22 -3.63 -3.03
N PHE A 28 2.31 -2.54 -3.78
CA PHE A 28 2.99 -2.49 -5.07
C PHE A 28 4.49 -2.71 -4.90
N GLY A 29 5.14 -2.03 -3.95
CA GLY A 29 6.55 -2.20 -3.64
C GLY A 29 6.87 -3.62 -3.14
N ALA A 30 6.06 -4.14 -2.22
CA ALA A 30 6.17 -5.52 -1.74
C ALA A 30 5.95 -6.53 -2.88
N GLY A 31 4.96 -6.27 -3.76
CA GLY A 31 4.71 -7.07 -4.95
C GLY A 31 5.86 -7.03 -5.96
N LEU A 32 6.52 -5.87 -6.12
CA LEU A 32 7.73 -5.72 -6.93
C LEU A 32 8.92 -6.48 -6.34
N VAL A 33 9.16 -6.37 -5.04
CA VAL A 33 10.28 -7.04 -4.38
C VAL A 33 10.05 -8.55 -4.36
N ALA A 34 8.87 -9.01 -3.90
CA ALA A 34 8.53 -10.43 -3.88
C ALA A 34 8.47 -11.01 -5.30
N GLY A 35 7.85 -10.30 -6.24
CA GLY A 35 7.80 -10.68 -7.65
C GLY A 35 9.18 -10.70 -8.29
N GLY A 36 10.03 -9.72 -7.99
CA GLY A 36 11.42 -9.63 -8.44
C GLY A 36 12.27 -10.80 -7.97
N LEU A 37 12.21 -11.12 -6.67
CA LEU A 37 12.94 -12.26 -6.10
C LEU A 37 12.41 -13.59 -6.66
N THR A 38 11.10 -13.74 -6.77
CA THR A 38 10.47 -14.95 -7.33
C THR A 38 10.82 -15.10 -8.81
N SER A 39 10.89 -14.00 -9.56
CA SER A 39 11.20 -14.02 -10.98
C SER A 39 12.64 -14.44 -11.24
N LEU A 40 13.59 -14.07 -10.37
CA LEU A 40 14.98 -14.54 -10.44
C LEU A 40 15.10 -16.06 -10.27
N VAL A 41 14.27 -16.65 -9.40
CA VAL A 41 14.26 -18.09 -9.15
C VAL A 41 13.54 -18.86 -10.26
N LEU A 42 12.37 -18.37 -10.69
CA LEU A 42 11.46 -19.12 -11.55
C LEU A 42 11.73 -18.90 -13.05
N ALA A 43 12.23 -17.72 -13.44
CA ALA A 43 12.42 -17.36 -14.83
C ALA A 43 13.91 -17.33 -15.23
N ARG A 44 14.26 -18.17 -16.21
CA ARG A 44 15.59 -18.22 -16.82
C ARG A 44 15.83 -17.14 -17.88
N SER A 45 14.76 -16.52 -18.42
CA SER A 45 14.85 -15.48 -19.47
C SER A 45 14.44 -14.10 -18.95
N GLY A 46 15.04 -13.04 -19.53
CA GLY A 46 14.74 -11.65 -19.16
C GLY A 46 13.26 -11.28 -19.32
N ALA A 47 12.60 -11.79 -20.37
CA ALA A 47 11.17 -11.58 -20.59
C ALA A 47 10.31 -12.26 -19.51
N GLY A 48 10.64 -13.49 -19.11
CA GLY A 48 9.95 -14.18 -18.01
C GLY A 48 10.14 -13.46 -16.68
N ARG A 49 11.31 -12.85 -16.45
CA ARG A 49 11.57 -12.07 -15.24
C ARG A 49 10.68 -10.84 -15.14
N GLY A 50 10.54 -10.10 -16.25
CA GLY A 50 9.66 -8.94 -16.33
C GLY A 50 8.19 -9.29 -16.06
N LEU A 51 7.70 -10.40 -16.61
CA LEU A 51 6.31 -10.83 -16.44
C LEU A 51 6.00 -11.22 -15.00
N VAL A 52 6.86 -12.01 -14.34
CA VAL A 52 6.61 -12.46 -12.96
C VAL A 52 6.71 -11.29 -11.99
N THR A 53 7.69 -10.39 -12.18
CA THR A 53 7.82 -9.17 -11.39
C THR A 53 6.62 -8.24 -11.59
N GLY A 54 6.19 -8.03 -12.84
CA GLY A 54 5.03 -7.21 -13.17
C GLY A 54 3.71 -7.79 -12.65
N LEU A 55 3.55 -9.11 -12.68
CA LEU A 55 2.39 -9.80 -12.12
C LEU A 55 2.34 -9.68 -10.59
N GLY A 56 3.47 -9.80 -9.91
CA GLY A 56 3.57 -9.57 -8.47
C GLY A 56 3.20 -8.14 -8.09
N ALA A 57 3.77 -7.16 -8.80
CA ALA A 57 3.47 -5.75 -8.61
C ALA A 57 2.00 -5.41 -8.90
N GLY A 58 1.46 -5.95 -9.99
CA GLY A 58 0.07 -5.76 -10.42
C GLY A 58 -0.94 -6.36 -9.44
N ALA A 59 -0.67 -7.56 -8.89
CA ALA A 59 -1.51 -8.17 -7.86
C ALA A 59 -1.54 -7.33 -6.58
N GLY A 60 -0.38 -6.80 -6.16
CA GLY A 60 -0.27 -5.86 -5.03
C GLY A 60 -1.10 -4.59 -5.26
N ALA A 61 -0.89 -3.92 -6.38
CA ALA A 61 -1.66 -2.76 -6.81
C ALA A 61 -3.18 -3.02 -6.84
N GLY A 62 -3.62 -4.10 -7.48
CA GLY A 62 -5.04 -4.43 -7.58
C GLY A 62 -5.69 -4.66 -6.21
N SER A 63 -5.01 -5.39 -5.31
CA SER A 63 -5.52 -5.68 -3.97
C SER A 63 -5.69 -4.41 -3.11
N SER A 64 -4.75 -3.48 -3.19
CA SER A 64 -4.82 -2.19 -2.50
C SER A 64 -5.94 -1.30 -3.07
N TRP A 65 -6.17 -1.32 -4.39
CA TRP A 65 -7.27 -0.57 -5.02
C TRP A 65 -8.64 -1.08 -4.56
N THR A 66 -8.85 -2.40 -4.56
CA THR A 66 -10.09 -2.99 -4.03
C THR A 66 -10.30 -2.64 -2.56
N THR A 67 -9.24 -2.70 -1.75
CA THR A 67 -9.27 -2.33 -0.33
C THR A 67 -9.64 -0.85 -0.16
N CYS A 68 -9.06 0.03 -0.98
CA CYS A 68 -9.39 1.45 -0.96
C CYS A 68 -10.86 1.70 -1.33
N GLN A 69 -11.37 1.08 -2.39
CA GLN A 69 -12.78 1.21 -2.77
C GLN A 69 -13.72 0.77 -1.65
N LEU A 70 -13.45 -0.37 -1.00
CA LEU A 70 -14.21 -0.84 0.16
C LEU A 70 -14.14 0.16 1.33
N ALA A 71 -12.99 0.76 1.57
CA ALA A 71 -12.80 1.77 2.61
C ALA A 71 -13.58 3.06 2.31
N PHE A 72 -13.68 3.46 1.03
CA PHE A 72 -14.51 4.58 0.59
C PHE A 72 -16.01 4.29 0.72
N SER A 73 -16.45 3.05 0.45
CA SER A 73 -17.83 2.59 0.67
C SER A 73 -18.22 2.47 2.16
N GLY A 74 -17.34 2.83 3.10
CA GLY A 74 -17.63 2.81 4.54
C GLY A 74 -17.34 1.49 5.24
N ASN A 75 -16.62 0.56 4.61
CA ASN A 75 -16.29 -0.71 5.23
C ASN A 75 -15.23 -0.54 6.34
N THR A 76 -15.63 -0.74 7.60
CA THR A 76 -14.75 -0.59 8.77
C THR A 76 -13.55 -1.55 8.75
N LYS A 77 -13.69 -2.74 8.17
CA LYS A 77 -12.58 -3.71 8.09
C LYS A 77 -11.48 -3.23 7.15
N ALA A 78 -11.87 -2.63 6.02
CA ALA A 78 -10.91 -2.05 5.08
C ALA A 78 -10.20 -0.83 5.68
N GLN A 79 -10.92 0.02 6.42
CA GLN A 79 -10.33 1.14 7.17
C GLN A 79 -9.32 0.68 8.22
N GLN A 80 -9.62 -0.39 8.96
CA GLN A 80 -8.70 -0.99 9.93
C GLN A 80 -7.46 -1.59 9.26
N ALA A 81 -7.63 -2.24 8.10
CA ALA A 81 -6.50 -2.76 7.34
C ALA A 81 -5.58 -1.63 6.87
N LEU A 82 -6.15 -0.52 6.35
CA LEU A 82 -5.39 0.68 5.97
C LEU A 82 -4.61 1.27 7.14
N ASN A 83 -5.25 1.43 8.31
CA ASN A 83 -4.58 1.98 9.48
C ASN A 83 -3.44 1.09 10.01
N LYS A 84 -3.57 -0.25 9.91
CA LYS A 84 -2.47 -1.16 10.23
C LYS A 84 -1.30 -1.03 9.25
N THR A 85 -1.62 -0.89 7.96
CA THR A 85 -0.62 -0.71 6.91
C THR A 85 0.14 0.60 7.09
N ASP A 86 -0.56 1.72 7.29
CA ASP A 86 -0.01 3.06 7.61
C ASP A 86 0.95 2.99 8.81
N LYS A 87 0.52 2.36 9.92
CA LYS A 87 1.40 2.14 11.08
C LYS A 87 2.65 1.35 10.72
N ALA A 88 2.50 0.27 9.95
CA ALA A 88 3.64 -0.54 9.51
C ALA A 88 4.59 0.23 8.56
N VAL A 89 4.08 1.15 7.72
CA VAL A 89 4.92 2.09 6.95
C VAL A 89 5.71 2.97 7.90
N GLY A 90 5.03 3.56 8.89
CA GLY A 90 5.64 4.44 9.88
C GLY A 90 6.77 3.75 10.62
N ASP A 91 6.50 2.56 11.19
CA ASP A 91 7.49 1.75 11.90
C ASP A 91 8.67 1.37 10.99
N PHE A 92 8.41 0.99 9.73
CA PHE A 92 9.47 0.67 8.76
C PHE A 92 10.31 1.89 8.39
N LYS A 93 9.67 3.04 8.17
CA LYS A 93 10.32 4.30 7.86
C LYS A 93 11.18 4.79 9.02
N GLU A 94 10.68 4.69 10.24
CA GLU A 94 11.43 5.02 11.46
C GLU A 94 12.66 4.11 11.59
N LYS A 95 12.49 2.80 11.36
CA LYS A 95 13.60 1.84 11.42
C LYS A 95 14.69 2.09 10.37
N ILE A 96 14.31 2.54 9.17
CA ILE A 96 15.27 2.94 8.13
C ILE A 96 15.91 4.29 8.47
N SER A 97 15.13 5.26 8.92
CA SER A 97 15.62 6.62 9.21
C SER A 97 16.47 6.70 10.47
N GLY A 98 16.24 5.84 11.46
CA GLY A 98 17.06 5.71 12.66
C GLY A 98 18.31 4.83 12.47
N SER A 99 18.50 4.27 11.27
CA SER A 99 19.70 3.54 10.87
C SER A 99 20.63 4.42 10.02
N ASN A 100 20.86 5.66 10.46
CA ASN A 100 21.87 6.59 9.95
C ASN A 100 22.73 7.10 11.11
#